data_AF-A0A9D4MS02-F1
#
_entry.id   AF-A0A9D4MS02-F1
#
_cell.length_a   1.000
_cell.length_b   1.000
_cell.length_c   1.000
_cell.angle_alpha   90.00
_cell.angle_beta   90.00
_cell.angle_gamma   90.00
#
_symmetry.space_group_name_H-M   'P 1'
#
loop_
_entity.id
_entity.type
_entity.pdbx_description
1 polymer ?
#
loop_
_entity_poly.entity_id
_entity_poly.type
_entity_poly.pdbx_seq_one_letter_code
_entity_poly.pdbx_strand_id
1 'polypeptide(L)'
;MKFSLEPQVEGRYEGNEFRRKVWLSLADQYICDMKIDWDKTVKFAFNERSNPDDNTLGMQIVKDLHRTGCSGFSGEDNEAERAVLKRILLAYARWNKAVGYCQGFNVIAALLLDVMDRKEADALKVGVNIRDFMNV
;
A
#
# COMPACT_ATOMS: atom_id res chain seq x y z
N MET A 1 27.80 26.86 24.90
CA MET A 1 27.43 26.76 23.47
C MET A 1 26.29 25.75 23.38
N LYS A 2 25.08 26.21 23.07
CA LYS A 2 23.92 25.35 22.77
C LYS A 2 24.17 24.69 21.41
N PHE A 3 24.02 23.38 21.31
CA PHE A 3 23.56 22.75 20.07
C PHE A 3 22.07 22.45 20.30
N SER A 4 21.21 23.37 19.86
CA SER A 4 19.78 23.07 19.71
C SER A 4 19.62 22.04 18.60
N LEU A 5 19.01 20.90 18.91
CA LEU A 5 18.52 19.93 17.94
C LEU A 5 17.06 20.30 17.62
N GLU A 6 16.84 21.01 16.52
CA GLU A 6 15.54 21.22 15.85
C GLU A 6 15.82 21.30 14.33
N PRO A 7 14.91 21.05 13.35
CA PRO A 7 13.58 20.40 13.31
C PRO A 7 13.39 19.55 12.02
N GLN A 8 14.13 18.44 11.80
CA GLN A 8 14.04 17.71 10.51
C GLN A 8 12.89 16.70 10.42
N VAL A 9 12.36 16.26 11.55
CA VAL A 9 11.35 15.20 11.62
C VAL A 9 9.95 15.77 11.35
N GLU A 10 9.66 16.94 11.88
CA GLU A 10 8.34 17.60 11.80
C GLU A 10 7.98 18.01 10.36
N GLY A 11 8.93 18.57 9.60
CA GLY A 11 8.72 18.91 8.19
C GLY A 11 8.49 17.68 7.28
N ARG A 12 8.96 16.49 7.68
CA ARG A 12 8.67 15.23 6.97
C ARG A 12 7.23 14.77 7.23
N TYR A 13 6.74 14.93 8.47
CA TYR A 13 5.34 14.63 8.81
C TYR A 13 4.36 15.58 8.13
N GLU A 14 4.64 16.90 8.10
CA GLU A 14 3.80 17.88 7.39
C GLU A 14 3.75 17.61 5.87
N GLY A 15 4.90 17.34 5.26
CA GLY A 15 4.99 17.00 3.83
C GLY A 15 4.23 15.73 3.47
N ASN A 16 4.29 14.70 4.33
CA ASN A 16 3.54 13.47 4.14
C ASN A 16 2.04 13.66 4.35
N GLU A 17 1.62 14.47 5.33
CA GLU A 17 0.21 14.76 5.56
C GLU A 17 -0.44 15.47 4.37
N PHE A 18 0.24 16.47 3.79
CA PHE A 18 -0.24 17.15 2.59
C PHE A 18 -0.36 16.19 1.41
N ARG A 19 0.71 15.40 1.13
CA ARG A 19 0.68 14.38 0.07
C ARG A 19 -0.48 13.41 0.26
N ARG A 20 -0.66 12.92 1.49
CA ARG A 20 -1.75 12.00 1.84
C ARG A 20 -3.12 12.61 1.53
N LYS A 21 -3.37 13.86 1.92
CA LYS A 21 -4.63 14.57 1.61
C LYS A 21 -4.88 14.67 0.11
N VAL A 22 -3.85 15.02 -0.67
CA VAL A 22 -3.96 15.14 -2.13
C VAL A 22 -4.28 13.78 -2.77
N TRP A 23 -3.51 12.75 -2.44
CA TRP A 23 -3.70 11.41 -2.98
C TRP A 23 -5.07 10.81 -2.61
N LEU A 24 -5.53 11.00 -1.37
CA LEU A 24 -6.85 10.54 -0.96
C LEU A 24 -7.97 11.29 -1.69
N SER A 25 -7.83 12.60 -1.89
CA SER A 25 -8.84 13.38 -2.61
C SER A 25 -9.01 12.89 -4.06
N LEU A 26 -7.89 12.59 -4.74
CA LEU A 26 -7.91 12.03 -6.10
C LEU A 26 -8.52 10.63 -6.12
N ALA A 27 -8.17 9.78 -5.15
CA ALA A 27 -8.70 8.43 -5.07
C ALA A 27 -10.20 8.40 -4.73
N ASP A 28 -10.66 9.29 -3.85
CA ASP A 28 -12.08 9.45 -3.52
C ASP A 28 -12.88 9.90 -4.74
N GLN A 29 -12.39 10.89 -5.48
CA GLN A 29 -13.03 11.33 -6.72
C GLN A 29 -13.16 10.17 -7.72
N TYR A 30 -12.08 9.41 -7.93
CA TYR A 30 -12.09 8.26 -8.84
C TYR A 30 -13.08 7.17 -8.40
N ILE A 31 -13.16 6.86 -7.11
CA ILE A 31 -14.13 5.90 -6.56
C ILE A 31 -15.57 6.35 -6.83
N CYS A 32 -15.84 7.65 -6.64
CA CYS A 32 -17.14 8.24 -6.96
C CYS A 32 -17.45 8.13 -8.47
N ASP A 33 -16.51 8.50 -9.33
CA ASP A 33 -16.69 8.50 -10.78
C ASP A 33 -16.93 7.08 -11.34
N MET A 34 -16.18 6.10 -10.83
CA MET A 34 -16.34 4.68 -11.19
C MET A 34 -17.48 3.98 -10.45
N LYS A 35 -18.16 4.67 -9.52
CA LYS A 35 -19.25 4.13 -8.69
C LYS A 35 -18.87 2.86 -7.93
N ILE A 36 -17.64 2.83 -7.42
CA ILE A 36 -17.12 1.69 -6.66
C ILE A 36 -17.74 1.72 -5.26
N ASP A 37 -18.38 0.62 -4.86
CA ASP A 37 -18.80 0.42 -3.47
C ASP A 37 -17.55 0.13 -2.62
N TRP A 38 -17.02 1.19 -2.00
CA TRP A 38 -15.75 1.13 -1.28
C TRP A 38 -15.85 0.24 -0.03
N ASP A 39 -16.93 0.32 0.73
CA ASP A 39 -17.11 -0.48 1.94
C ASP A 39 -17.15 -1.97 1.63
N LYS A 40 -17.86 -2.35 0.56
CA LYS A 40 -17.87 -3.72 0.07
C LYS A 40 -16.50 -4.14 -0.45
N THR A 41 -15.81 -3.24 -1.14
CA THR A 41 -14.48 -3.48 -1.71
C THR A 41 -13.44 -3.77 -0.62
N VAL A 42 -13.36 -2.95 0.43
CA VAL A 42 -12.44 -3.15 1.56
C VAL A 42 -12.73 -4.47 2.26
N LYS A 43 -14.00 -4.73 2.57
CA LYS A 43 -14.42 -6.00 3.20
C LYS A 43 -14.03 -7.20 2.35
N PHE A 44 -14.18 -7.11 1.04
CA PHE A 44 -13.81 -8.18 0.12
C PHE A 44 -12.28 -8.34 0.03
N ALA A 45 -11.53 -7.26 -0.16
CA ALA A 45 -10.10 -7.32 -0.39
C ALA A 45 -9.33 -7.83 0.84
N PHE A 46 -9.73 -7.38 2.05
CA PHE A 46 -9.08 -7.73 3.31
C PHE A 46 -9.71 -8.93 4.05
N ASN A 47 -10.56 -9.72 3.39
CA ASN A 47 -11.18 -10.87 4.07
C ASN A 47 -10.14 -11.95 4.46
N GLU A 48 -10.44 -12.72 5.51
CA GLU A 48 -9.56 -13.80 6.00
C GLU A 48 -9.69 -15.10 5.20
N ARG A 49 -10.60 -15.19 4.23
CA ARG A 49 -10.80 -16.42 3.46
C ARG A 49 -9.61 -16.62 2.53
N SER A 50 -9.07 -17.84 2.50
CA SER A 50 -8.04 -18.23 1.53
C SER A 50 -8.67 -18.36 0.15
N ASN A 51 -8.38 -17.44 -0.77
CA ASN A 51 -8.66 -17.60 -2.19
C ASN A 51 -7.63 -18.61 -2.75
N PRO A 52 -8.01 -19.55 -3.64
CA PRO A 52 -7.11 -20.57 -4.19
C PRO A 52 -5.73 -20.05 -4.62
N ASP A 53 -5.68 -18.83 -5.17
CA ASP A 53 -4.45 -18.21 -5.68
C ASP A 53 -3.60 -17.55 -4.58
N ASP A 54 -4.15 -17.28 -3.39
CA ASP A 54 -3.48 -16.53 -2.31
C ASP A 54 -2.20 -17.23 -1.81
N ASN A 55 -2.17 -18.56 -1.83
CA ASN A 55 -0.99 -19.31 -1.39
C ASN A 55 0.17 -19.12 -2.37
N THR A 56 -0.10 -19.19 -3.67
CA THR A 56 0.90 -19.00 -4.73
C THR A 56 1.36 -17.54 -4.78
N LEU A 57 0.41 -16.59 -4.78
CA LEU A 57 0.68 -15.15 -4.76
C LEU A 57 1.43 -14.76 -3.49
N GLY A 58 1.01 -15.27 -2.33
CA GLY A 58 1.64 -15.01 -1.05
C GLY A 58 3.10 -15.47 -1.00
N MET A 59 3.44 -16.60 -1.64
CA MET A 59 4.82 -17.06 -1.75
C MET A 59 5.67 -16.14 -2.65
N GLN A 60 5.12 -15.68 -3.78
CA GLN A 60 5.80 -14.74 -4.66
C GLN A 60 6.04 -13.39 -3.97
N ILE A 61 5.01 -12.85 -3.31
CA ILE A 61 5.09 -11.62 -2.53
C ILE A 61 6.19 -11.74 -1.48
N VAL A 62 6.22 -12.79 -0.66
CA VAL A 62 7.26 -12.97 0.38
C VAL A 62 8.67 -12.95 -0.22
N LYS A 63 8.87 -13.61 -1.36
CA LYS A 63 10.18 -13.61 -2.07
C LYS A 63 10.55 -12.24 -2.62
N ASP A 64 9.58 -11.45 -3.06
CA ASP A 64 9.81 -10.10 -3.57
C ASP A 64 10.06 -9.11 -2.43
N LEU A 65 9.38 -9.26 -1.29
CA LEU A 65 9.60 -8.44 -0.10
C LEU A 65 11.03 -8.52 0.42
N HIS A 66 11.65 -9.70 0.37
CA HIS A 66 13.08 -9.84 0.69
C HIS A 66 14.00 -9.10 -0.29
N ARG A 67 13.54 -8.83 -1.52
CA ARG A 67 14.32 -8.15 -2.58
C ARG A 67 14.01 -6.66 -2.72
N THR A 68 12.87 -6.17 -2.20
CA THR A 68 12.43 -4.76 -2.32
C THR A 68 13.42 -3.75 -1.71
N GLY A 69 14.19 -4.14 -0.69
CA GLY A 69 15.28 -3.31 -0.14
C GLY A 69 14.86 -1.95 0.46
N CYS A 70 13.56 -1.69 0.66
CA CYS A 70 13.10 -0.49 1.37
C CYS A 70 13.49 -0.57 2.84
N SER A 71 14.25 0.40 3.33
CA SER A 71 14.83 0.43 4.67
C SER A 71 13.82 0.32 5.81
N GLY A 72 12.56 0.72 5.58
CA GLY A 72 11.44 0.57 6.52
C GLY A 72 10.59 -0.67 6.29
N PHE A 73 11.14 -1.73 5.67
CA PHE A 73 10.51 -3.05 5.49
C PHE A 73 11.54 -4.20 5.41
N SER A 74 12.84 -3.89 5.45
CA SER A 74 13.96 -4.84 5.33
C SER A 74 14.59 -5.13 6.70
N GLY A 75 14.82 -6.40 7.04
CA GLY A 75 15.45 -6.83 8.30
C GLY A 75 14.58 -7.82 9.09
N GLU A 76 15.19 -8.65 9.94
CA GLU A 76 14.49 -9.66 10.75
C GLU A 76 13.52 -9.02 11.77
N ASP A 77 13.81 -7.80 12.23
CA ASP A 77 12.95 -7.04 13.15
C ASP A 77 11.71 -6.41 12.49
N ASN A 78 11.61 -6.44 11.16
CA ASN A 78 10.53 -5.77 10.41
C ASN A 78 9.41 -6.73 9.96
N GLU A 79 9.24 -7.88 10.64
CA GLU A 79 8.23 -8.88 10.32
C GLU A 79 6.80 -8.30 10.31
N ALA A 80 6.49 -7.42 11.27
CA ALA A 80 5.19 -6.76 11.34
C ALA A 80 4.92 -5.87 10.12
N GLU A 81 5.91 -5.10 9.67
CA GLU A 81 5.77 -4.22 8.50
C GLU A 81 5.66 -5.04 7.20
N ARG A 82 6.43 -6.12 7.09
CA ARG A 82 6.31 -7.08 5.97
C ARG A 82 4.94 -7.74 5.93
N ALA A 83 4.35 -8.05 7.09
CA ALA A 83 3.00 -8.59 7.18
C ALA A 83 1.95 -7.58 6.69
N VAL A 84 2.07 -6.29 7.07
CA VAL A 84 1.19 -5.21 6.57
C VAL A 84 1.31 -5.09 5.04
N LEU A 85 2.54 -5.04 4.53
CA LEU A 85 2.78 -4.92 3.08
C LEU A 85 2.26 -6.14 2.32
N LYS A 86 2.43 -7.35 2.86
CA LYS A 86 1.85 -8.57 2.29
C LYS A 86 0.31 -8.52 2.24
N ARG A 87 -0.35 -8.05 3.31
CA ARG A 87 -1.81 -7.92 3.34
C ARG A 87 -2.31 -6.98 2.26
N ILE A 88 -1.67 -5.83 2.07
CA ILE A 88 -2.06 -4.87 1.03
C ILE A 88 -1.85 -5.44 -0.37
N LEU A 89 -0.71 -6.10 -0.61
CA LEU A 89 -0.43 -6.70 -1.92
C LEU A 89 -1.44 -7.81 -2.27
N LEU A 90 -1.83 -8.63 -1.28
CA LEU A 90 -2.91 -9.61 -1.45
C LEU A 90 -4.27 -8.94 -1.65
N ALA A 91 -4.59 -7.91 -0.87
CA ALA A 91 -5.84 -7.16 -1.00
C ALA A 91 -5.97 -6.55 -2.41
N TYR A 92 -4.88 -5.98 -2.94
CA TYR A 92 -4.84 -5.44 -4.29
C TYR A 92 -5.00 -6.53 -5.37
N ALA A 93 -4.29 -7.66 -5.23
CA ALA A 93 -4.41 -8.78 -6.17
C ALA A 93 -5.82 -9.41 -6.15
N ARG A 94 -6.48 -9.43 -5.00
CA ARG A 94 -7.88 -9.89 -4.86
C ARG A 94 -8.85 -8.91 -5.51
N TRP A 95 -8.63 -7.61 -5.35
CA TRP A 95 -9.44 -6.59 -5.99
C TRP A 95 -9.30 -6.64 -7.53
N ASN A 96 -8.06 -6.74 -8.04
CA ASN A 96 -7.79 -6.85 -9.47
C ASN A 96 -7.37 -8.28 -9.87
N LYS A 97 -8.32 -9.21 -9.88
CA LYS A 97 -8.05 -10.61 -10.28
C LYS A 97 -7.52 -10.77 -11.70
N ALA A 98 -7.78 -9.82 -12.60
CA ALA A 98 -7.34 -9.91 -13.99
C ALA A 98 -5.81 -9.82 -14.12
N VAL A 99 -5.18 -8.98 -13.27
CA VAL A 99 -3.72 -8.80 -13.24
C VAL A 99 -3.07 -9.62 -12.12
N GLY A 100 -3.73 -9.74 -10.97
CA GLY A 100 -3.17 -10.38 -9.78
C GLY A 100 -2.02 -9.56 -9.20
N TYR A 101 -0.84 -10.16 -9.08
CA TYR A 101 0.37 -9.53 -8.54
C TYR A 101 1.49 -9.51 -9.58
N CYS A 102 2.08 -8.34 -9.84
CA CYS A 102 3.23 -8.17 -10.72
C CYS A 102 4.50 -7.77 -9.94
N GLN A 103 5.66 -8.28 -10.38
CA GLN A 103 6.94 -8.27 -9.64
C GLN A 103 7.55 -6.87 -9.38
N GLY A 104 6.91 -5.77 -9.78
CA GLY A 104 7.31 -4.40 -9.48
C GLY A 104 6.37 -3.65 -8.53
N PHE A 105 5.18 -4.22 -8.27
CA PHE A 105 4.14 -3.53 -7.48
C PHE A 105 4.47 -3.50 -5.98
N ASN A 106 5.32 -4.39 -5.49
CA ASN A 106 5.86 -4.39 -4.12
C ASN A 106 6.50 -3.05 -3.73
N VAL A 107 7.30 -2.44 -4.61
CA VAL A 107 7.96 -1.15 -4.32
C VAL A 107 6.92 -0.03 -4.24
N ILE A 108 5.97 -0.01 -5.18
CA ILE A 108 4.89 0.98 -5.22
C ILE A 108 4.03 0.88 -3.96
N ALA A 109 3.62 -0.34 -3.60
CA ALA A 109 2.84 -0.59 -2.39
C ALA A 109 3.58 -0.17 -1.11
N ALA A 110 4.90 -0.39 -1.03
CA ALA A 110 5.72 0.05 0.11
C ALA A 110 5.75 1.58 0.24
N LEU A 111 5.91 2.30 -0.88
CA LEU A 111 5.88 3.76 -0.93
C LEU A 111 4.50 4.33 -0.59
N LEU A 112 3.44 3.74 -1.13
CA LEU A 112 2.07 4.12 -0.79
C LEU A 112 1.82 3.94 0.69
N LEU A 113 2.24 2.82 1.26
CA LEU A 113 2.06 2.54 2.67
C LEU A 113 2.83 3.52 3.58
N ASP A 114 3.99 4.01 3.15
CA ASP A 114 4.74 5.06 3.83
C ASP A 114 3.99 6.41 3.80
N VAL A 115 3.55 6.85 2.61
CA VAL A 115 2.80 8.10 2.45
C VAL A 115 1.45 8.07 3.17
N MET A 116 0.80 6.90 3.22
CA MET A 116 -0.49 6.70 3.90
C MET A 116 -0.35 6.45 5.41
N ASP A 117 0.83 6.63 6.00
CA ASP A 117 1.05 6.47 7.44
C ASP A 117 0.60 5.08 7.94
N ARG A 118 1.00 4.04 7.19
CA ARG A 118 0.68 2.63 7.46
C ARG A 118 -0.82 2.28 7.44
N LYS A 119 -1.71 3.18 6.99
CA LYS A 119 -3.15 2.92 6.87
C LYS A 119 -3.45 2.07 5.64
N GLU A 120 -3.67 0.77 5.86
CA GLU A 120 -3.85 -0.22 4.78
C GLU A 120 -5.02 0.11 3.83
N ALA A 121 -6.15 0.56 4.37
CA ALA A 121 -7.32 0.92 3.57
C ALA A 121 -7.04 2.14 2.68
N ASP A 122 -6.38 3.17 3.21
CA ASP A 122 -6.00 4.36 2.44
C ASP A 122 -4.98 4.00 1.34
N ALA A 123 -4.02 3.13 1.66
CA ALA A 123 -3.02 2.65 0.70
C ALA A 123 -3.66 1.81 -0.42
N LEU A 124 -4.60 0.92 -0.09
CA LEU A 124 -5.37 0.18 -1.09
C LEU A 124 -6.18 1.14 -1.97
N LYS A 125 -6.83 2.14 -1.37
CA LYS A 125 -7.66 3.12 -2.08
C LYS A 125 -6.87 3.86 -3.14
N VAL A 126 -5.69 4.34 -2.77
CA VAL A 126 -4.79 5.06 -3.69
C VAL A 126 -4.18 4.10 -4.72
N GLY A 127 -3.84 2.87 -4.33
CA GLY A 127 -3.39 1.84 -5.27
C GLY A 127 -4.41 1.54 -6.37
N VAL A 128 -5.69 1.43 -6.00
CA VAL A 128 -6.83 1.24 -6.92
C VAL A 128 -6.93 2.38 -7.93
N ASN A 129 -6.76 3.62 -7.49
CA ASN A 129 -6.75 4.79 -8.37
C ASN A 129 -5.53 4.82 -9.30
N ILE A 130 -4.33 4.51 -8.80
CA ILE A 130 -3.08 4.54 -9.57
C ILE A 130 -3.06 3.50 -10.69
N ARG A 131 -3.71 2.35 -10.51
CA ARG A 131 -3.85 1.33 -11.56
C ARG A 131 -4.34 1.93 -12.87
N ASP A 132 -5.43 2.68 -12.80
CA ASP A 132 -6.09 3.24 -13.97
C ASP A 132 -5.22 4.31 -14.64
N PHE A 133 -4.41 5.03 -13.86
CA PHE A 133 -3.38 5.92 -14.40
C PHE A 133 -2.23 5.20 -15.09
N MET A 134 -1.91 3.96 -14.71
CA MET A 134 -0.81 3.19 -15.29
C MET A 134 -1.19 2.39 -16.53
N ASN A 135 -2.47 2.34 -16.95
CA ASN A 135 -2.95 1.65 -18.16
C ASN A 135 -2.37 0.22 -18.31
N VAL A 136 -2.25 -0.51 -17.19
CA VAL A 136 -1.96 -1.95 -17.15
C VAL A 136 -3.23 -2.73 -16.81
#